data_AF-A0A2P6S799-F1
#
_entry.id   AF-A0A2P6S799-F1
#
_cell.length_a   1.000
_cell.length_b   1.000
_cell.length_c   1.000
_cell.angle_alpha   90.00
_cell.angle_beta   90.00
_cell.angle_gamma   90.00
#
_symmetry.space_group_name_H-M   'P 1'
#
loop_
_entity.id
_entity.type
_entity.pdbx_description
1 polymer ?
#
loop_
_entity_poly.entity_id
_entity_poly.type
_entity_poly.pdbx_seq_one_letter_code
_entity_poly.pdbx_strand_id
1 'polypeptide(L)' 'MAPRSREPDHNDVCFRCGSTEHWAKTCTAPQNVANAYKTYREAREANYMAQEDQDGDLDLRVEDYKDQDQEIGDFD' A
#
# COMPACT_ATOMS: atom_id res chain seq x y z
N MET A 1 -9.99 21.45 15.49
CA MET A 1 -9.25 20.32 14.92
C MET A 1 -9.09 20.58 13.43
N ALA A 2 -7.87 20.83 12.95
CA ALA A 2 -7.63 20.95 11.52
C ALA A 2 -7.94 19.60 10.83
N PRO A 3 -8.53 19.58 9.63
CA PRO A 3 -8.68 18.34 8.88
C PRO A 3 -7.29 17.77 8.65
N ARG A 4 -7.09 16.50 9.02
CA ARG A 4 -5.89 15.76 8.72
C ARG A 4 -5.81 15.75 7.20
N SER A 5 -4.80 16.42 6.64
CA SER A 5 -4.59 16.51 5.20
C SER A 5 -4.77 15.11 4.61
N ARG A 6 -5.72 14.95 3.68
CA ARG A 6 -5.83 13.72 2.90
C ARG A 6 -4.59 13.66 2.02
N GLU A 7 -3.53 13.08 2.54
CA GLU A 7 -2.49 12.54 1.67
C GLU A 7 -3.18 11.48 0.80
N PRO A 8 -3.02 11.54 -0.54
CA PRO A 8 -3.53 10.50 -1.40
C PRO A 8 -2.87 9.18 -0.99
N ASP A 9 -3.67 8.14 -0.84
CA ASP A 9 -3.16 6.81 -0.51
C ASP A 9 -2.13 6.42 -1.58
N HIS A 10 -1.06 5.73 -1.17
CA HIS A 10 0.01 5.36 -2.09
C HIS A 10 -0.48 4.44 -3.21
N ASN A 11 -1.66 3.81 -3.05
CA ASN A 11 -2.32 3.03 -4.09
C ASN A 11 -3.10 3.90 -5.11
N ASP A 12 -3.44 5.13 -4.76
CA ASP A 12 -4.22 6.04 -5.62
C ASP A 12 -3.33 6.90 -6.54
N VAL A 13 -2.00 6.76 -6.45
CA VAL A 13 -1.04 7.53 -7.25
C VAL A 13 -0.31 6.67 -8.28
N CYS A 14 0.04 7.30 -9.40
CA CYS A 14 0.86 6.71 -10.44
C CYS A 14 2.24 6.32 -9.88
N PHE A 15 2.54 5.02 -9.87
CA PHE A 15 3.85 4.48 -9.47
C PHE A 15 5.02 4.97 -10.33
N ARG A 16 4.73 5.56 -11.49
CA ARG A 16 5.74 6.04 -12.43
C ARG A 16 6.10 7.50 -12.22
N CYS A 17 5.15 8.39 -11.92
CA CYS A 17 5.36 9.83 -11.86
C CYS A 17 4.71 10.54 -10.65
N GLY A 18 3.93 9.83 -9.84
CA GLY A 18 3.27 10.36 -8.64
C GLY A 18 1.96 11.11 -8.85
N SER A 19 1.40 11.15 -10.07
CA SER A 19 0.11 11.79 -10.33
C SER A 19 -1.08 10.95 -9.84
N THR A 20 -2.13 11.58 -9.32
CA THR A 20 -3.41 10.92 -8.96
C THR A 20 -4.37 10.75 -10.14
N GLU A 21 -4.12 11.43 -11.26
CA GLU A 21 -5.01 11.45 -12.43
C GLU A 21 -4.96 10.16 -13.26
N HIS A 22 -3.89 9.38 -13.13
CA HIS A 22 -3.67 8.22 -13.97
C HIS A 22 -2.83 7.16 -13.26
N TRP A 23 -2.80 5.95 -13.83
CA TRP A 23 -2.00 4.85 -13.32
C TRP A 23 -0.75 4.61 -14.17
N ALA A 24 0.17 3.81 -13.67
CA ALA A 24 1.46 3.56 -14.33
C ALA A 24 1.32 3.06 -15.78
N LYS A 25 0.25 2.31 -16.09
CA LYS A 25 -0.05 1.78 -17.44
C LYS A 25 -0.39 2.88 -18.45
N THR A 26 -1.03 3.96 -18.03
CA THR A 26 -1.46 5.07 -18.90
C THR A 26 -0.54 6.29 -18.76
N CYS A 27 0.53 6.18 -17.98
CA CYS A 27 1.48 7.26 -17.74
C CYS A 27 2.30 7.60 -18.98
N THR A 28 2.13 8.83 -19.46
CA THR A 28 2.88 9.44 -20.57
C THR A 28 3.99 10.38 -20.10
N ALA A 29 4.27 10.42 -18.79
CA ALA A 29 5.32 11.25 -18.22
C ALA A 29 6.70 10.92 -18.83
N PRO A 30 7.56 11.94 -19.02
CA PRO A 30 8.89 11.76 -19.57
C PRO A 30 9.81 11.05 -18.56
N GLN A 31 10.84 10.36 -19.08
CA GLN A 31 11.71 9.48 -18.30
C GLN A 31 12.42 10.19 -17.13
N ASN A 32 12.76 11.47 -17.30
CA ASN A 32 13.37 12.29 -16.26
C ASN A 32 12.45 12.47 -15.04
N VAL A 33 11.15 12.70 -15.27
CA VAL A 33 10.15 12.81 -14.19
C VAL A 33 9.97 11.46 -13.52
N ALA A 34 9.93 10.38 -14.31
CA ALA A 34 9.76 9.04 -13.77
C ALA A 34 10.94 8.61 -12.87
N ASN A 35 12.16 8.93 -13.28
CA ASN A 35 13.36 8.64 -12.50
C ASN A 35 13.40 9.49 -11.22
N ALA A 36 13.10 10.79 -11.30
CA ALA A 36 13.06 11.65 -10.13
C ALA A 36 11.99 11.22 -9.10
N TYR A 37 10.84 10.73 -9.58
CA TYR A 37 9.80 10.22 -8.70
C TYR A 37 10.21 8.91 -8.02
N LYS A 38 10.89 8.01 -8.74
CA LYS A 38 11.46 6.79 -8.17
C LYS A 38 12.43 7.09 -7.04
N THR A 39 13.41 7.97 -7.27
CA THR A 39 14.39 8.32 -6.23
C THR A 39 13.74 8.97 -5.01
N TYR A 40 12.75 9.84 -5.24
CA TYR A 40 11.95 10.43 -4.16
C TYR A 40 11.21 9.36 -3.34
N ARG A 41 10.57 8.39 -4.02
CA ARG A 41 9.84 7.30 -3.36
C ARG A 41 10.79 6.38 -2.59
N GLU A 42 11.90 5.98 -3.19
CA GLU A 42 12.93 5.15 -2.54
C GLU A 42 13.50 5.86 -1.31
N ALA A 43 13.73 7.17 -1.37
CA ALA A 43 14.14 7.96 -0.22
C ALA A 43 13.05 8.00 0.86
N ARG A 44 11.78 8.21 0.50
CA ARG A 44 10.67 8.18 1.45
C ARG A 44 10.53 6.80 2.11
N GLU A 45 10.65 5.73 1.33
CA GLU A 45 10.58 4.35 1.81
C GLU A 45 11.76 4.05 2.73
N ALA A 46 12.99 4.45 2.40
CA ALA A 46 14.14 4.32 3.29
C ALA A 46 13.97 5.07 4.63
N ASN A 47 13.25 6.20 4.64
CA ASN A 47 12.89 6.88 5.88
C ASN A 47 11.80 6.15 6.68
N TYR A 48 10.94 5.35 6.02
CA TYR A 48 9.89 4.54 6.64
C TYR A 48 10.44 3.21 7.18
N MET A 49 11.36 2.55 6.44
CA MET A 49 12.04 1.31 6.85
C MET A 49 13.03 1.53 8.00
N ALA A 50 13.46 2.77 8.25
CA ALA A 50 14.26 3.12 9.42
C ALA A 50 13.45 3.11 10.74
N GLN A 51 12.12 2.90 10.68
CA GLN A 51 11.24 2.76 11.84
C GLN A 51 10.78 1.32 12.11
N GLU A 52 11.18 0.33 11.29
CA GLU A 52 10.85 -1.11 11.47
C GLU A 52 11.71 -1.79 12.57
N ASP A 53 11.84 -1.17 13.74
CA ASP A 53 12.19 -1.90 14.98
C ASP A 53 10.97 -2.22 15.85
N GLN A 54 9.77 -1.79 15.43
CA GLN A 54 8.54 -1.88 16.23
C GLN A 54 7.29 -2.29 15.43
N ASP A 55 7.42 -3.26 14.53
CA ASP A 55 6.30 -4.13 14.14
C ASP A 55 6.53 -5.46 14.84
N GLY A 56 5.92 -5.58 16.03
CA GLY A 56 5.97 -6.82 16.79
C GLY A 56 5.45 -7.98 15.96
N ASP A 57 6.31 -8.97 15.74
CA ASP A 57 6.03 -10.38 15.43
C ASP A 57 4.57 -10.68 15.04
N LEU A 58 4.16 -10.23 13.86
CA LEU A 58 2.94 -10.70 13.21
C LEU A 58 3.26 -12.06 12.61
N ASP A 59 3.32 -13.06 13.48
CA ASP A 59 3.47 -14.47 13.09
C ASP A 59 2.18 -14.96 12.43
N LEU A 60 2.05 -14.67 11.13
CA LEU A 60 0.97 -15.14 10.26
C LEU A 60 1.10 -16.66 10.04
N ARG A 61 0.85 -17.44 11.10
CA ARG A 61 0.79 -18.91 11.02
C ARG A 61 -0.44 -19.32 10.23
N VAL A 62 -0.22 -20.21 9.26
CA VAL A 62 -1.28 -20.89 8.49
C VAL A 62 -2.33 -21.54 9.40
N GLU A 63 -1.95 -21.89 10.63
CA GLU A 63 -2.79 -22.53 11.64
C GLU A 63 -3.91 -21.64 12.23
N ASP A 64 -3.81 -20.31 12.09
CA ASP A 64 -4.83 -19.37 12.56
C ASP A 64 -5.99 -19.21 11.55
N TYR A 65 -5.81 -19.71 10.32
CA TYR A 65 -6.85 -19.73 9.29
C TYR A 65 -7.84 -20.88 9.55
N LYS A 66 -8.68 -20.74 10.58
CA LYS A 66 -9.81 -21.65 10.82
C LYS A 66 -11.03 -21.17 10.04
N ASP A 67 -11.24 -21.85 8.92
CA ASP A 67 -12.44 -21.87 8.08
C ASP A 67 -13.71 -21.94 8.95
N GLN A 68 -14.50 -20.86 8.97
CA GLN A 68 -15.84 -20.86 9.50
C GLN A 68 -16.80 -21.06 8.33
N ASP A 69 -16.85 -22.27 7.77
CA ASP A 69 -18.01 -22.64 6.97
C ASP A 69 -19.16 -23.01 7.89
N GLN A 70 -20.29 -22.43 7.52
CA GLN A 70 -21.46 -22.16 8.30
C GLN A 70 -22.32 -23.41 8.46
N GLU A 71 -22.58 -23.77 9.72
CA GLU A 71 -23.64 -24.65 10.16
C GLU A 71 -24.99 -24.24 9.53
N ILE A 72 -25.39 -24.96 8.47
CA ILE A 72 -26.76 -24.93 7.93
C ILE A 72 -27.45 -26.23 8.33
N GLY A 73 -28.23 -26.12 9.41
CA GLY A 73 -29.63 -26.55 9.47
C GLY A 73 -29.96 -28.03 9.36
N ASP A 74 -30.36 -28.59 10.51
CA ASP A 74 -31.29 -29.72 10.67
C ASP A 74 -32.53 -29.62 9.75
N PHE A 75 -32.79 -30.66 8.94
CA PHE A 75 -34.06 -30.98 8.23
C PHE A 75 -33.89 -32.40 7.59
N ASP A 76 -34.65 -33.48 7.83
CA ASP A 76 -36.00 -33.79 8.34
C ASP A 76 -35.95 -35.09 9.20
#